data_AF-A0AAV5VX25-F1
#
_entry.id   AF-A0AAV5VX25-F1
#
_cell.length_a   1.000
_cell.length_b   1.000
_cell.length_c   1.000
_cell.angle_alpha   90.00
_cell.angle_beta   90.00
_cell.angle_gamma   90.00
#
_symmetry.space_group_name_H-M   'P 1'
#
loop_
_entity.id
_entity.type
_entity.pdbx_description
1 polymer ?
#
loop_
_entity_poly.entity_id
_entity_poly.type
_entity_poly.pdbx_seq_one_letter_code
_entity_poly.pdbx_strand_id
1 'polypeptide(L)'
;QILLAAILNALLAANVVGTGYFGKDHDRSAQIMEQERELRWFTSRGGTIFLFGPPGDPQYFKWQLAFLAISILIISPPIIFFTADAMKNIRVSSANILSGSTQAMARRMFHVFMVQCTGAVVCYLVPLSFMLGSMVIDLTPIPGWLLAPCRFILLNTFQIMFTVNDHQFCIFFIFKNQSHRK
;
A
#
# COMPACT_ATOMS: atom_id res chain seq x y z
N GLN A 1 24.78 -4.35 -1.92
CA GLN A 1 23.58 -4.30 -1.06
C GLN A 1 23.39 -2.93 -0.40
N ILE A 2 24.41 -2.39 0.29
CA ILE A 2 24.32 -1.05 0.92
C ILE A 2 23.97 0.06 -0.08
N LEU A 3 24.68 0.14 -1.21
CA LEU A 3 24.41 1.14 -2.24
C LEU A 3 22.97 1.06 -2.77
N LEU A 4 22.47 -0.14 -3.04
CA LEU A 4 21.08 -0.33 -3.47
C LEU A 4 20.10 0.13 -2.38
N ALA A 5 20.32 -0.26 -1.12
CA ALA A 5 19.48 0.17 -0.01
C ALA A 5 19.47 1.70 0.12
N ALA A 6 20.62 2.36 -0.06
CA ALA A 6 20.71 3.82 -0.05
C ALA A 6 19.90 4.45 -1.19
N ILE A 7 19.98 3.91 -2.41
CA ILE A 7 19.20 4.40 -3.56
C ILE A 7 17.70 4.22 -3.32
N LEU A 8 17.26 3.05 -2.84
CA LEU A 8 15.85 2.78 -2.57
C LEU A 8 15.31 3.72 -1.48
N ASN A 9 16.07 3.94 -0.41
CA ASN A 9 15.68 4.89 0.65
C ASN A 9 15.64 6.33 0.16
N ALA A 10 16.59 6.75 -0.69
CA ALA A 10 16.57 8.07 -1.29
C ALA A 10 15.33 8.27 -2.17
N LEU A 11 14.93 7.25 -2.93
CA LEU A 11 13.72 7.30 -3.75
C LEU A 11 12.46 7.37 -2.88
N LEU A 12 12.38 6.63 -1.77
CA LEU A 12 11.28 6.73 -0.81
C LEU A 12 11.21 8.12 -0.17
N ALA A 13 12.35 8.68 0.26
CA ALA A 13 12.42 10.04 0.80
C ALA A 13 11.96 11.08 -0.23
N ALA A 14 12.37 10.93 -1.50
CA ALA A 14 11.91 11.79 -2.58
C ALA A 14 10.38 11.69 -2.79
N ASN A 15 9.77 10.52 -2.59
CA ASN A 15 8.30 10.37 -2.66
C ASN A 15 7.60 11.13 -1.53
N VAL A 16 8.18 11.16 -0.33
CA VAL A 16 7.64 11.94 0.79
C VAL A 16 7.72 13.43 0.49
N VAL A 17 8.88 13.92 0.02
CA VAL A 17 9.06 15.32 -0.37
C VAL A 17 8.14 15.70 -1.53
N GLY A 18 8.02 14.83 -2.53
CA GLY A 18 7.13 15.01 -3.67
C GLY A 18 5.66 15.11 -3.23
N THR A 19 5.23 14.27 -2.28
CA THR A 19 3.89 14.36 -1.69
C THR A 19 3.67 15.71 -1.01
N GLY A 20 4.66 16.22 -0.27
CA GLY A 20 4.57 17.54 0.35
C GLY A 20 4.50 18.69 -0.66
N TYR A 21 5.24 18.58 -1.77
CA TYR A 21 5.29 19.64 -2.79
C TYR A 21 4.08 19.63 -3.74
N PHE A 22 3.67 18.45 -4.20
CA PHE A 22 2.56 18.27 -5.14
C PHE A 22 1.21 18.05 -4.46
N GLY A 23 1.19 17.73 -3.17
CA GLY A 23 -0.01 17.55 -2.34
C GLY A 23 -0.64 18.87 -1.91
N LYS A 24 -0.69 19.84 -2.83
CA LYS A 24 -1.40 21.10 -2.65
C LYS A 24 -2.83 20.99 -3.16
N ASP A 25 -3.71 21.84 -2.65
CA ASP A 25 -5.10 21.88 -3.09
C ASP A 25 -5.23 22.26 -4.57
N HIS A 26 -6.27 21.73 -5.19
CA HIS A 26 -6.68 22.05 -6.55
C HIS A 26 -7.07 23.54 -6.64
N ASP A 27 -6.73 24.23 -7.74
CA ASP A 27 -6.97 25.70 -7.86
C ASP A 27 -8.47 26.06 -7.78
N ARG A 28 -9.33 25.12 -8.20
CA ARG A 28 -10.80 25.19 -8.10
C ARG A 28 -11.40 24.54 -6.83
N SER A 29 -10.60 24.27 -5.80
CA SER A 29 -11.05 23.55 -4.60
C SER A 29 -12.28 24.20 -3.94
N ALA A 30 -12.27 25.53 -3.78
CA ALA A 30 -13.39 26.29 -3.21
C ALA A 30 -14.70 26.10 -4.00
N GLN A 31 -14.63 26.14 -5.33
CA GLN A 31 -15.80 25.95 -6.20
C GLN A 31 -16.35 24.52 -6.09
N ILE A 32 -15.47 23.52 -6.06
CA ILE A 32 -15.87 22.11 -5.93
C ILE A 32 -16.52 21.86 -4.56
N MET A 33 -15.95 22.43 -3.50
CA MET A 33 -16.52 22.39 -2.16
C MET A 33 -17.90 23.03 -2.11
N GLU A 34 -18.15 24.11 -2.85
CA GLU A 34 -19.48 24.75 -2.93
C GLU A 34 -20.47 23.99 -3.81
N GLN A 35 -20.02 23.24 -4.81
CA GLN A 35 -20.92 22.52 -5.72
C GLN A 35 -21.38 21.18 -5.10
N GLU A 36 -20.46 20.42 -4.52
CA GLU A 36 -20.74 19.09 -4.00
C GLU A 36 -21.43 19.14 -2.63
N ARG A 37 -22.65 18.60 -2.53
CA ARG A 37 -23.43 18.61 -1.28
C ARG A 37 -22.76 17.82 -0.16
N GLU A 38 -22.09 16.71 -0.50
CA GLU A 38 -21.40 15.85 0.45
C GLU A 38 -20.20 16.57 1.08
N LEU A 39 -19.44 17.31 0.28
CA LEU A 39 -18.29 18.10 0.76
C LEU A 39 -18.76 19.25 1.67
N ARG A 40 -19.83 19.96 1.30
CA ARG A 40 -20.42 21.02 2.14
C ARG A 40 -20.86 20.52 3.50
N TRP A 41 -21.47 19.34 3.55
CA TRP A 41 -21.87 18.73 4.81
C TRP A 41 -20.66 18.47 5.70
N PHE A 42 -19.56 17.97 5.14
CA PHE A 42 -18.35 17.70 5.91
C PHE A 42 -17.66 18.99 6.40
N THR A 43 -17.52 20.00 5.54
CA THR A 43 -16.88 21.28 5.89
C THR A 43 -17.68 22.05 6.93
N SER A 44 -19.01 21.92 6.95
CA SER A 44 -19.89 22.54 7.95
C SER A 44 -19.59 22.09 9.39
N ARG A 45 -18.89 20.96 9.57
CA ARG A 45 -18.48 20.43 10.87
C ARG A 45 -17.11 20.94 11.32
N GLY A 46 -16.51 21.88 10.59
CA GLY A 46 -15.18 22.43 10.89
C GLY A 46 -14.03 21.53 10.43
N GLY A 47 -14.30 20.51 9.59
CA GLY A 47 -13.27 19.67 9.00
C GLY A 47 -12.54 20.38 7.87
N THR A 48 -11.21 20.27 7.83
CA THR A 48 -10.38 20.63 6.68
C THR A 48 -10.25 19.41 5.76
N ILE A 49 -10.49 19.60 4.45
CA ILE A 49 -10.34 18.54 3.45
C ILE A 49 -9.28 19.00 2.46
N PHE A 50 -8.26 18.16 2.26
CA PHE A 50 -7.35 18.33 1.13
C PHE A 50 -8.02 17.81 -0.12
N LEU A 51 -8.22 18.68 -1.11
CA LEU A 51 -8.94 18.34 -2.33
C LEU A 51 -8.00 18.40 -3.53
N PHE A 52 -7.60 17.23 -4.04
CA PHE A 52 -6.67 17.14 -5.16
C PHE A 52 -7.31 17.38 -6.53
N GLY A 53 -8.64 17.41 -6.61
CA GLY A 53 -9.40 17.68 -7.84
C GLY A 53 -10.61 16.76 -8.00
N PRO A 54 -11.43 16.96 -9.05
CA PRO A 54 -12.50 16.04 -9.38
C PRO A 54 -11.94 14.71 -9.95
N PRO A 55 -12.73 13.62 -9.96
CA PRO A 55 -12.32 12.36 -10.57
C PRO A 55 -11.82 12.56 -12.01
N GLY A 56 -10.63 12.03 -12.32
CA GLY A 56 -10.01 12.17 -13.63
C GLY A 56 -9.17 13.44 -13.84
N ASP A 57 -9.22 14.42 -12.92
CA ASP A 57 -8.41 15.64 -13.00
C ASP A 57 -7.74 15.99 -11.65
N PRO A 58 -6.74 15.21 -11.19
CA PRO A 58 -6.01 15.49 -9.97
C PRO A 58 -4.99 16.66 -10.10
N GLN A 59 -5.10 17.49 -11.13
CA GLN A 59 -4.29 18.66 -11.46
C GLN A 59 -2.77 18.54 -11.19
N TYR A 60 -2.32 18.90 -9.99
CA TYR A 60 -0.90 18.88 -9.59
C TYR A 60 -0.48 17.52 -9.06
N PHE A 61 -1.40 16.82 -8.38
CA PHE A 61 -1.14 15.54 -7.75
C PHE A 61 -0.89 14.43 -8.78
N LYS A 62 -1.32 14.60 -10.05
CA LYS A 62 -1.00 13.67 -11.15
C LYS A 62 0.50 13.42 -11.32
N TRP A 63 1.32 14.45 -11.09
CA TRP A 63 2.79 14.32 -11.20
C TRP A 63 3.35 13.47 -10.06
N GLN A 64 2.80 13.62 -8.86
CA GLN A 64 3.14 12.76 -7.74
C GLN A 64 2.70 11.32 -7.98
N LEU A 65 1.51 11.10 -8.55
CA LEU A 65 1.05 9.76 -8.91
C LEU A 65 1.96 9.10 -9.94
N ALA A 66 2.40 9.84 -10.96
CA ALA A 66 3.37 9.36 -11.94
C ALA A 66 4.72 9.04 -11.30
N PHE A 67 5.22 9.93 -10.43
CA PHE A 67 6.48 9.73 -9.71
C PHE A 67 6.43 8.49 -8.79
N LEU A 68 5.32 8.30 -8.08
CA LEU A 68 5.07 7.14 -7.24
C LEU A 68 5.03 5.85 -8.08
N ALA A 69 4.32 5.86 -9.21
CA ALA A 69 4.25 4.71 -10.11
C ALA A 69 5.64 4.32 -10.66
N ILE A 70 6.42 5.30 -11.10
CA ILE A 70 7.82 5.09 -11.54
C ILE A 70 8.65 4.53 -10.38
N SER A 71 8.49 5.07 -9.18
CA SER A 71 9.22 4.61 -8.00
C SER A 71 8.90 3.14 -7.66
N ILE A 72 7.62 2.75 -7.71
CA ILE A 72 7.20 1.36 -7.52
C ILE A 72 7.81 0.46 -8.60
N LEU A 73 7.81 0.89 -9.87
CA LEU A 73 8.40 0.14 -10.97
C LEU A 73 9.93 -0.05 -10.83
N ILE A 74 10.63 0.92 -10.25
CA ILE A 74 12.08 0.82 -10.00
C ILE A 74 12.37 -0.06 -8.76
N ILE A 75 11.58 0.10 -7.69
CA ILE A 75 11.81 -0.59 -6.40
C ILE A 75 11.39 -2.07 -6.47
N SER A 76 10.31 -2.38 -7.19
CA SER A 76 9.70 -3.72 -7.19
C SER A 76 10.63 -4.83 -7.72
N PRO A 77 11.29 -4.70 -8.89
CA PRO A 77 12.08 -5.79 -9.44
C PRO A 77 13.25 -6.23 -8.54
N PRO A 78 14.07 -5.32 -7.96
CA PRO A 78 15.09 -5.72 -7.00
C PRO A 78 14.52 -6.46 -5.78
N ILE A 79 13.39 -6.01 -5.21
CA ILE A 79 12.77 -6.67 -4.06
C ILE A 79 12.31 -8.08 -4.44
N ILE A 80 11.64 -8.24 -5.59
CA ILE A 80 11.21 -9.55 -6.08
C ILE A 80 12.42 -10.45 -6.31
N PHE A 81 13.48 -9.93 -6.92
CA PHE A 81 14.71 -10.67 -7.18
C PHE A 81 15.37 -11.15 -5.89
N PHE A 82 15.62 -10.26 -4.92
CA PHE A 82 16.24 -10.65 -3.64
C PHE A 82 15.35 -11.61 -2.85
N THR A 83 14.04 -11.44 -2.92
CA THR A 83 13.10 -12.38 -2.29
C THR A 83 13.21 -13.76 -2.94
N ALA A 84 13.21 -13.84 -4.26
CA ALA A 84 13.35 -15.09 -5.00
C ALA A 84 14.73 -15.75 -4.80
N ASP A 85 15.80 -14.95 -4.76
CA ASP A 85 17.15 -15.44 -4.48
C ASP A 85 17.28 -15.97 -3.05
N ALA A 86 16.78 -15.22 -2.06
CA ALA A 86 16.71 -15.67 -0.68
C ALA A 86 15.90 -16.98 -0.56
N MET A 87 14.78 -17.10 -1.29
CA MET A 87 13.99 -18.32 -1.37
C MET A 87 14.79 -19.50 -1.92
N LYS A 88 15.53 -19.28 -3.01
CA LYS A 88 16.37 -20.31 -3.62
C LYS A 88 17.50 -20.74 -2.66
N ASN A 89 18.17 -19.78 -2.03
CA ASN A 89 19.26 -20.04 -1.10
C ASN A 89 18.78 -20.77 0.16
N ILE A 90 17.62 -20.42 0.71
CA ILE A 90 17.01 -21.15 1.83
C ILE A 90 16.70 -22.59 1.42
N ARG A 91 16.15 -22.82 0.21
CA ARG A 91 15.83 -24.16 -0.29
C ARG A 91 17.08 -25.03 -0.45
N VAL A 92 18.16 -24.49 -1.00
CA VAL A 92 19.43 -25.21 -1.19
C VAL A 92 20.10 -25.48 0.15
N SER A 93 20.21 -24.48 1.03
CA SER A 93 20.78 -24.65 2.36
C SER A 93 19.97 -25.63 3.22
N SER A 94 18.64 -25.66 3.06
CA SER A 94 17.77 -26.63 3.75
C SER A 94 18.06 -28.09 3.36
N ALA A 95 18.63 -28.35 2.18
CA ALA A 95 19.02 -29.71 1.77
C ALA A 95 20.33 -30.18 2.44
N ASN A 96 21.14 -29.24 2.95
CA ASN A 96 22.48 -29.52 3.49
C ASN A 96 22.56 -29.41 5.03
N ILE A 97 21.51 -28.93 5.71
CA ILE A 97 21.50 -28.81 7.17
C ILE A 97 21.17 -30.16 7.81
N LEU A 98 22.09 -30.70 8.63
CA LEU A 98 21.97 -31.99 9.32
C LEU A 98 20.85 -32.06 10.40
N SER A 99 20.37 -30.91 10.91
CA SER A 99 19.36 -30.87 11.98
C SER A 99 17.95 -30.64 11.41
N GLY A 100 17.13 -31.68 11.42
CA GLY A 100 15.72 -31.60 10.98
C GLY A 100 14.89 -30.57 11.76
N SER A 101 15.27 -30.23 13.00
CA SER A 101 14.60 -29.21 13.81
C SER A 101 14.85 -27.79 13.28
N THR A 102 16.10 -27.46 12.94
CA THR A 102 16.47 -26.14 12.39
C THR A 102 15.84 -25.93 11.01
N GLN A 103 15.80 -26.96 10.17
CA GLN A 103 15.15 -26.92 8.87
C GLN A 103 13.63 -26.69 8.98
N ALA A 104 12.97 -27.40 9.90
CA ALA A 104 11.55 -27.22 10.16
C ALA A 104 11.21 -25.80 10.62
N MET A 105 12.07 -25.19 11.45
CA MET A 105 11.92 -23.81 11.90
C MET A 105 12.07 -22.80 10.75
N ALA A 106 13.11 -22.94 9.93
CA ALA A 106 13.35 -22.05 8.78
C ALA A 106 12.19 -22.10 7.78
N ARG A 107 11.66 -23.29 7.46
CA ARG A 107 10.51 -23.45 6.55
C ARG A 107 9.24 -22.80 7.09
N ARG A 108 9.02 -22.84 8.41
CA ARG A 108 7.88 -22.17 9.06
C ARG A 108 8.00 -20.65 8.99
N MET A 109 9.18 -20.09 9.34
CA MET A 109 9.42 -18.65 9.21
C MET A 109 9.23 -18.17 7.78
N PHE A 110 9.69 -18.96 6.81
CA PHE A 110 9.49 -18.68 5.40
C PHE A 110 8.01 -18.66 4.99
N HIS A 111 7.24 -19.68 5.39
CA HIS A 111 5.80 -19.71 5.11
C HIS A 111 5.08 -18.51 5.73
N VAL A 112 5.47 -18.13 6.95
CA VAL A 112 4.95 -16.93 7.60
C VAL A 112 5.23 -15.69 6.77
N PHE A 113 6.48 -15.49 6.35
CA PHE A 113 6.87 -14.37 5.50
C PHE A 113 6.09 -14.30 4.19
N MET A 114 5.89 -15.42 3.48
CA MET A 114 5.10 -15.45 2.25
C MET A 114 3.63 -15.07 2.46
N VAL A 115 3.03 -15.56 3.55
CA VAL A 115 1.66 -15.17 3.93
C VAL A 115 1.62 -13.68 4.24
N GLN A 116 2.63 -13.14 4.93
CA GLN A 116 2.72 -11.72 5.23
C GLN A 116 2.85 -10.86 3.96
N CYS A 117 3.72 -11.22 3.02
CA CYS A 117 3.86 -10.55 1.74
C CYS A 117 2.55 -10.60 0.92
N THR A 118 1.91 -11.77 0.87
CA THR A 118 0.63 -11.92 0.16
C THR A 118 -0.45 -11.06 0.81
N GLY A 119 -0.51 -11.07 2.14
CA GLY A 119 -1.39 -10.20 2.92
C GLY A 119 -1.13 -8.72 2.62
N ALA A 120 0.13 -8.28 2.61
CA ALA A 120 0.47 -6.90 2.26
C ALA A 120 0.04 -6.53 0.83
N VAL A 121 0.26 -7.40 -0.16
CA VAL A 121 -0.19 -7.12 -1.53
C VAL A 121 -1.71 -6.99 -1.61
N VAL A 122 -2.45 -7.91 -1.01
CA VAL A 122 -3.92 -7.94 -1.09
C VAL A 122 -4.56 -6.83 -0.26
N CYS A 123 -4.09 -6.62 0.97
CA CYS A 123 -4.69 -5.70 1.93
C CYS A 123 -4.23 -4.25 1.75
N TYR A 124 -3.03 -4.03 1.18
CA TYR A 124 -2.45 -2.70 1.05
C TYR A 124 -2.31 -2.28 -0.42
N LEU A 125 -1.57 -3.05 -1.22
CA LEU A 125 -1.19 -2.62 -2.57
C LEU A 125 -2.40 -2.53 -3.50
N VAL A 126 -3.29 -3.52 -3.48
CA VAL A 126 -4.48 -3.56 -4.35
C VAL A 126 -5.45 -2.41 -4.05
N PRO A 127 -5.89 -2.18 -2.80
CA PRO A 127 -6.77 -1.05 -2.49
C PRO A 127 -6.13 0.31 -2.73
N LEU A 128 -4.83 0.46 -2.41
CA LEU A 128 -4.09 1.69 -2.68
C LEU A 128 -4.05 1.97 -4.19
N SER A 129 -3.74 0.95 -5.00
CA SER A 129 -3.73 1.07 -6.47
C SER A 129 -5.10 1.40 -7.02
N PHE A 130 -6.17 0.82 -6.46
CA PHE A 130 -7.54 1.15 -6.84
C PHE A 130 -7.88 2.61 -6.50
N MET A 131 -7.56 3.07 -5.29
CA MET A 131 -7.79 4.44 -4.85
C MET A 131 -7.06 5.44 -5.76
N LEU A 132 -5.76 5.24 -5.97
CA LEU A 132 -4.95 6.11 -6.83
C LEU A 132 -5.38 6.02 -8.30
N GLY A 133 -5.75 4.83 -8.79
CA GLY A 133 -6.28 4.63 -10.13
C GLY A 133 -7.59 5.38 -10.35
N SER A 134 -8.49 5.36 -9.36
CA SER A 134 -9.77 6.09 -9.42
C SER A 134 -9.62 7.61 -9.40
N MET A 135 -8.48 8.15 -8.96
CA MET A 135 -8.17 9.58 -9.08
C MET A 135 -7.80 9.97 -10.51
N VAL A 136 -7.15 9.06 -11.25
CA VAL A 136 -6.69 9.30 -12.63
C VAL A 136 -7.75 8.93 -13.66
N ILE A 137 -8.52 7.87 -13.40
CA ILE A 137 -9.55 7.36 -14.30
C ILE A 137 -10.88 7.97 -13.86
N ASP A 138 -11.55 8.67 -14.79
CA ASP A 138 -12.88 9.18 -14.54
C ASP A 138 -13.89 8.02 -14.44
N LEU A 139 -14.43 7.81 -13.24
CA LEU A 139 -15.46 6.81 -12.96
C LEU A 139 -16.89 7.35 -13.07
N THR A 140 -17.07 8.62 -13.47
CA THR A 140 -18.38 9.26 -13.67
C THR A 140 -19.32 8.49 -14.61
N PRO A 141 -18.84 7.78 -15.66
CA PRO A 141 -19.72 6.98 -16.51
C PRO A 141 -20.38 5.77 -15.81
N ILE A 142 -19.86 5.36 -14.65
CA ILE A 142 -20.36 4.19 -13.93
C ILE A 142 -21.58 4.60 -13.10
N PRO A 143 -22.71 3.88 -13.20
CA PRO A 143 -23.91 4.24 -12.47
C PRO A 143 -23.70 4.15 -10.95
N GLY A 144 -24.19 5.15 -10.21
CA GLY A 144 -23.92 5.30 -8.78
C GLY A 144 -24.36 4.11 -7.91
N TRP A 145 -25.40 3.36 -8.32
CA TRP A 145 -25.85 2.17 -7.60
C TRP A 145 -24.82 1.02 -7.62
N LEU A 146 -23.98 0.94 -8.66
CA LEU A 146 -22.88 -0.03 -8.75
C LEU A 146 -21.67 0.44 -7.96
N LEU A 147 -21.44 1.76 -7.97
CA LEU A 147 -20.29 2.39 -7.32
C LEU A 147 -20.45 2.46 -5.79
N ALA A 148 -21.68 2.61 -5.28
CA ALA A 148 -21.99 2.69 -3.86
C ALA A 148 -21.52 1.47 -3.02
N PRO A 149 -21.87 0.21 -3.39
CA PRO A 149 -21.37 -0.96 -2.67
C PRO A 149 -19.85 -1.12 -2.83
N CYS A 150 -19.30 -0.80 -4.00
CA CYS A 150 -17.84 -0.78 -4.19
C CYS A 150 -17.17 0.20 -3.24
N ARG A 151 -17.67 1.44 -3.11
CA ARG A 151 -17.15 2.43 -2.16
C ARG A 151 -17.28 1.96 -0.72
N PHE A 152 -18.39 1.33 -0.34
CA PHE A 152 -18.58 0.82 1.02
C PHE A 152 -17.61 -0.30 1.36
N ILE A 153 -17.45 -1.26 0.44
CA ILE A 153 -16.49 -2.37 0.58
C ILE A 153 -15.08 -1.80 0.62
N LEU A 154 -14.73 -0.92 -0.32
CA LEU A 154 -13.40 -0.31 -0.34
C LEU A 154 -13.14 0.48 0.93
N LEU A 155 -14.01 1.38 1.39
CA LEU A 155 -13.75 2.15 2.61
C LEU A 155 -13.67 1.28 3.86
N ASN A 156 -14.63 0.36 4.08
CA ASN A 156 -14.63 -0.48 5.28
C ASN A 156 -13.52 -1.53 5.23
N THR A 157 -13.42 -2.27 4.14
CA THR A 157 -12.38 -3.30 3.99
C THR A 157 -11.01 -2.66 3.96
N PHE A 158 -10.80 -1.54 3.25
CA PHE A 158 -9.51 -0.85 3.26
C PHE A 158 -9.15 -0.37 4.65
N GLN A 159 -10.01 0.39 5.33
CA GLN A 159 -9.66 0.97 6.62
C GLN A 159 -9.42 -0.12 7.68
N ILE A 160 -10.26 -1.15 7.72
CA ILE A 160 -10.07 -2.28 8.63
C ILE A 160 -8.78 -3.03 8.27
N MET A 161 -8.56 -3.38 7.01
CA MET A 161 -7.39 -4.15 6.61
C MET A 161 -6.09 -3.36 6.82
N PHE A 162 -6.09 -2.05 6.59
CA PHE A 162 -4.93 -1.19 6.76
C PHE A 162 -4.57 -1.02 8.23
N THR A 163 -5.56 -0.75 9.08
CA THR A 163 -5.33 -0.56 10.53
C THR A 163 -4.94 -1.87 11.21
N VAL A 164 -5.48 -2.99 10.72
CA VAL A 164 -5.27 -4.29 11.35
C VAL A 164 -3.98 -4.96 10.84
N ASN A 165 -3.41 -4.53 9.71
CA ASN A 165 -2.23 -5.15 9.10
C ASN A 165 -1.02 -5.22 10.06
N ASP A 166 -0.68 -4.10 10.69
CA ASP A 166 0.49 -4.01 11.56
C ASP A 166 0.37 -4.92 12.79
N HIS A 167 -0.84 -5.00 13.38
CA HIS A 167 -1.11 -5.85 14.52
C HIS A 167 -1.24 -7.33 14.14
N GLN A 168 -1.83 -7.63 12.97
CA GLN A 168 -1.94 -9.00 12.45
C GLN A 168 -0.58 -9.63 12.22
N PHE A 169 0.40 -8.87 11.73
CA PHE A 169 1.73 -9.41 11.48
C PHE A 169 2.44 -9.83 12.78
N CYS A 170 2.37 -8.99 13.82
CA CYS A 170 2.91 -9.31 15.13
C CYS A 170 2.20 -10.51 15.77
N ILE A 171 0.87 -10.51 15.75
CA ILE A 171 0.05 -11.58 16.33
C ILE A 171 0.29 -12.91 15.60
N PHE A 172 0.33 -12.90 14.27
CA PHE A 172 0.56 -14.09 13.47
C PHE A 172 1.97 -14.66 13.69
N PHE A 173 2.98 -13.79 13.83
CA PHE A 173 4.33 -14.20 14.18
C PHE A 173 4.38 -14.87 15.57
N ILE A 174 3.77 -14.24 16.58
CA ILE A 174 3.70 -14.77 17.95
C ILE A 174 2.96 -16.12 17.97
N PHE A 175 1.80 -16.21 17.31
CA PHE A 175 1.04 -17.47 17.27
C PHE A 175 1.78 -18.59 16.54
N LYS A 176 2.50 -18.31 15.45
CA LYS A 176 3.19 -19.35 14.67
C LYS A 176 4.56 -19.75 15.24
N ASN A 177 5.15 -18.93 16.11
CA ASN A 177 6.45 -19.22 16.71
C ASN A 177 6.29 -19.98 18.04
N GLN A 178 6.58 -21.29 18.03
CA GLN A 178 6.47 -22.15 19.21
C GLN A 178 7.42 -21.74 20.35
N SER A 179 8.51 -21.04 20.06
CA SER A 179 9.46 -20.59 21.09
C SER A 179 8.84 -19.56 22.05
N HIS A 180 7.78 -18.87 21.65
CA HIS A 180 7.07 -17.88 22.47
C HIS A 180 5.79 -18.44 23.12
N ARG A 181 5.49 -19.74 22.95
CA ARG A 181 4.30 -20.40 23.55
C ARG A 181 4.61 -21.13 24.87
N LYS A 182 5.77 -20.86 25.49
CA LYS A 182 6.16 -21.45 26.77
C LYS A 182 5.88 -20.49 27.91
#